data_AF-A0AAE1L053-F1
#
_entry.id   AF-A0AAE1L053-F1
#
_cell.length_a   1.000
_cell.length_b   1.000
_cell.length_c   1.000
_cell.angle_alpha   90.00
_cell.angle_beta   90.00
_cell.angle_gamma   90.00
#
_symmetry.space_group_name_H-M   'P 1'
#
loop_
_entity.id
_entity.type
_entity.pdbx_description
1 polymer ?
#
loop_
_entity_poly.entity_id
_entity_poly.type
_entity_poly.pdbx_seq_one_letter_code
_entity_poly.pdbx_strand_id
1 'polypeptide(L)'
;MPEALARALEFMSYVRVSSSFDSNIGVVEPDIRSKTNAGVMVGRTLVETSGGEVSVVVANFSREPQKIKEGELLGLCQEVDHEWHQWKVCKRSVVKEDDNLPDHVHDLFLRSCQCLDDSQVSPLRELLMEFADIFSTSDLDLGCTDMVEHSIDTGDHRPIKQPARRMAPAQWQEMEKVKKNIRSQGVIEKSSSPWTSAVVLVRKKDGSQALVSSPVFPYPDQSQPFILDCNASNHGIGCVLSQKKGDQEYVVAYYGKKLSPPERNYCVTRKELLAVVKSRSGGDYTTDYWGY
;
A
#
# COMPACT_ATOMS: atom_id res chain seq x y z
N MET A 1 19.24 -10.68 41.95
CA MET A 1 18.74 -9.30 42.12
C MET A 1 17.24 -9.34 41.88
N PRO A 2 16.40 -9.06 42.88
CA PRO A 2 14.94 -9.13 42.74
C PRO A 2 14.35 -7.79 42.27
N GLU A 3 13.17 -7.86 41.65
CA GLU A 3 12.32 -6.76 41.14
C GLU A 3 12.76 -6.07 39.84
N ALA A 4 12.52 -6.72 38.70
CA ALA A 4 12.26 -6.01 37.46
C ALA A 4 11.25 -6.77 36.60
N LEU A 5 10.37 -6.02 35.94
CA LEU A 5 9.53 -6.41 34.78
C LEU A 5 8.12 -6.94 35.05
N ALA A 6 7.28 -6.10 35.65
CA ALA A 6 5.87 -6.01 35.26
C ALA A 6 5.64 -4.67 34.53
N ARG A 7 6.03 -4.60 33.25
CA ARG A 7 5.71 -3.42 32.41
C ARG A 7 4.30 -3.61 31.84
N ALA A 8 3.41 -2.66 32.14
CA ALA A 8 2.15 -2.53 31.43
C ALA A 8 2.46 -2.19 29.96
N LEU A 9 1.99 -3.01 29.02
CA LEU A 9 2.18 -2.78 27.60
C LEU A 9 1.21 -1.68 27.13
N GLU A 10 1.74 -0.48 26.85
CA GLU A 10 1.07 0.48 25.98
C GLU A 10 1.20 -0.02 24.53
N PHE A 11 0.05 -0.20 23.87
CA PHE A 11 -0.25 -0.67 22.51
C PHE A 11 0.82 -1.46 21.72
N MET A 12 2.05 -0.96 21.55
CA MET A 12 3.21 -1.72 21.09
C MET A 12 4.45 -1.44 21.94
N SER A 13 5.18 -2.48 22.32
CA SER A 13 6.47 -2.35 22.99
C SER A 13 7.49 -3.34 22.44
N TYR A 14 8.77 -2.95 22.48
CA TYR A 14 9.86 -3.91 22.32
C TYR A 14 10.07 -4.63 23.64
N VAL A 15 10.07 -5.95 23.59
CA VAL A 15 10.29 -6.82 24.75
C VAL A 15 11.48 -7.71 24.43
N ARG A 16 12.42 -7.84 25.37
CA ARG A 16 13.46 -8.87 25.28
C ARG A 16 12.87 -10.18 25.77
N VAL A 17 13.07 -11.22 24.98
CA VAL A 17 12.59 -12.57 25.27
C VAL A 17 13.75 -13.54 25.11
N SER A 18 13.74 -14.61 25.90
CA SER A 18 14.69 -15.70 25.72
C SER A 18 14.41 -16.44 24.41
N SER A 19 15.47 -16.75 23.68
CA SER A 19 15.48 -17.59 22.49
C SER A 19 15.90 -19.01 22.86
N SER A 20 15.48 -19.99 22.06
CA SER A 20 15.91 -21.39 22.18
C SER A 20 17.31 -21.67 21.62
N PHE A 21 17.95 -20.68 20.99
CA PHE A 21 19.29 -20.77 20.41
C PHE A 21 20.11 -19.49 20.66
N ASP A 22 21.43 -19.65 20.77
CA ASP A 22 22.34 -18.67 21.39
C ASP A 22 22.97 -17.65 20.43
N SER A 23 23.28 -18.04 19.19
CA SER A 23 24.04 -17.22 18.24
C SER A 23 23.75 -17.59 16.78
N ASN A 24 22.52 -17.34 16.34
CA ASN A 24 22.19 -17.36 14.92
C ASN A 24 21.07 -16.35 14.62
N ILE A 25 20.76 -16.14 13.36
CA ILE A 25 19.57 -15.43 12.94
C ILE A 25 18.41 -16.42 12.92
N GLY A 26 17.22 -15.95 13.28
CA GLY A 26 16.00 -16.74 13.19
C GLY A 26 14.77 -15.90 12.94
N VAL A 27 13.66 -16.59 12.68
CA VAL A 27 12.36 -16.00 12.44
C VAL A 27 11.48 -16.26 13.65
N VAL A 28 10.98 -15.18 14.23
CA VAL A 28 9.94 -15.22 15.26
C VAL A 28 8.58 -15.18 14.58
N GLU A 29 7.70 -16.10 14.95
CA GLU A 29 6.31 -16.16 14.51
C GLU A 29 5.35 -16.13 15.70
N PRO A 30 4.18 -15.47 15.56
CA PRO A 30 3.13 -15.55 16.57
C PRO A 30 2.61 -16.98 16.68
N ASP A 31 2.43 -17.46 17.91
CA ASP A 31 1.67 -18.70 18.12
C ASP A 31 0.16 -18.38 18.06
N ILE A 32 -0.39 -18.44 16.85
CA ILE A 32 -1.81 -18.19 16.55
C ILE A 32 -2.72 -19.26 17.20
N ARG A 33 -2.17 -20.42 17.60
CA ARG A 33 -2.96 -21.55 18.13
C ARG A 33 -3.01 -21.55 19.66
N SER A 34 -2.02 -20.98 20.33
CA SER A 34 -2.07 -20.82 21.78
C SER A 34 -3.05 -19.69 22.15
N LYS A 35 -4.12 -20.04 22.87
CA LYS A 35 -5.06 -19.08 23.48
C LYS A 35 -4.47 -18.38 24.71
N THR A 36 -3.16 -18.47 24.93
CA THR A 36 -2.54 -18.16 26.23
C THR A 36 -2.41 -16.67 26.48
N ASN A 37 -2.44 -15.83 25.44
CA ASN A 37 -2.17 -14.41 25.59
C ASN A 37 -3.43 -13.59 25.23
N ALA A 38 -4.14 -13.11 26.26
CA ALA A 38 -5.41 -12.38 26.20
C ALA A 38 -5.37 -11.07 25.36
N GLY A 39 -5.25 -11.20 24.04
CA GLY A 39 -5.14 -10.08 23.10
C GLY A 39 -3.73 -9.55 22.90
N VAL A 40 -2.69 -10.26 23.36
CA VAL A 40 -1.28 -9.88 23.10
C VAL A 40 -0.72 -10.73 21.96
N MET A 41 -0.12 -10.09 20.96
CA MET A 41 0.47 -10.75 19.80
C MET A 41 1.91 -10.33 19.58
N VAL A 42 2.74 -11.25 19.09
CA VAL A 42 4.10 -10.96 18.64
C VAL A 42 4.11 -10.73 17.14
N GLY A 43 4.82 -9.69 16.69
CA GLY A 43 5.03 -9.45 15.27
C GLY A 43 5.97 -10.48 14.67
N ARG A 44 5.67 -10.95 13.46
CA ARG A 44 6.64 -11.74 12.68
C ARG A 44 7.90 -10.90 12.43
N THR A 45 9.06 -11.40 12.81
CA THR A 45 10.31 -10.62 12.72
C THR A 45 11.51 -11.55 12.55
N LEU A 46 12.43 -11.14 11.69
CA LEU A 46 13.77 -11.72 11.61
C LEU A 46 14.61 -11.11 12.74
N VAL A 47 15.12 -11.96 13.62
CA VAL A 47 15.92 -11.57 14.79
C VAL A 47 17.31 -12.17 14.69
N GLU A 48 18.31 -11.45 15.17
CA GLU A 48 19.63 -12.00 15.41
C GLU A 48 19.75 -12.24 16.91
N THR A 49 20.09 -13.47 17.31
CA THR A 49 20.24 -13.84 18.72
C THR A 49 21.66 -13.54 19.16
N SER A 50 21.83 -12.76 20.23
CA SER A 50 23.13 -12.57 20.87
C SER A 50 23.03 -12.99 22.33
N GLY A 51 23.55 -14.16 22.66
CA GLY A 51 23.55 -14.68 24.03
C GLY A 51 22.17 -15.17 24.50
N GLY A 52 21.40 -15.79 23.59
CA GLY A 52 20.11 -16.41 23.92
C GLY A 52 18.97 -15.43 24.21
N GLU A 53 19.13 -14.14 23.95
CA GLU A 53 18.06 -13.14 24.01
C GLU A 53 17.77 -12.53 22.63
N VAL A 54 16.49 -12.24 22.38
CA VAL A 54 16.04 -11.52 21.18
C VAL A 54 15.07 -10.40 21.55
N SER A 55 15.11 -9.30 20.80
CA SER A 55 14.14 -8.21 20.93
C SER A 55 13.01 -8.38 19.94
N VAL A 56 11.79 -8.58 20.44
CA VAL A 56 10.58 -8.76 19.62
C VAL A 56 9.61 -7.61 19.82
N VAL A 57 8.83 -7.31 18.79
CA VAL A 57 7.72 -6.35 18.89
C VAL A 57 6.49 -7.09 19.38
N VAL A 58 5.94 -6.61 20.49
CA VAL A 58 4.70 -7.14 21.07
C VAL A 58 3.62 -6.07 20.98
N ALA A 59 2.43 -6.45 20.55
CA ALA A 59 1.27 -5.58 20.44
C ALA A 59 0.12 -6.05 21.35
N ASN A 60 -0.46 -5.12 22.10
CA ASN A 60 -1.64 -5.36 22.94
C ASN A 60 -2.90 -4.87 22.21
N PHE A 61 -3.69 -5.80 21.70
CA PHE A 61 -4.96 -5.58 21.02
C PHE A 61 -6.19 -5.67 21.95
N SER A 62 -5.97 -5.91 23.25
CA SER A 62 -7.06 -5.85 24.23
C SER A 62 -7.37 -4.40 24.63
N ARG A 63 -8.52 -4.20 25.28
CA ARG A 63 -8.94 -2.86 25.76
C ARG A 63 -8.26 -2.46 27.07
N GLU A 64 -7.54 -3.38 27.70
CA GLU A 64 -6.94 -3.20 29.02
C GLU A 64 -5.44 -3.46 28.97
N PRO A 65 -4.63 -2.83 29.83
CA PRO A 65 -3.22 -3.16 29.95
C PRO A 65 -3.00 -4.63 30.31
N GLN A 66 -2.21 -5.34 29.52
CA GLN A 66 -1.86 -6.74 29.77
C GLN A 66 -0.51 -6.86 30.50
N LYS A 67 -0.39 -7.90 31.33
CA LYS A 67 0.86 -8.27 32.01
C LYS A 67 1.31 -9.63 31.48
N ILE A 68 2.56 -9.72 31.06
CA ILE A 68 3.22 -10.97 30.63
C ILE A 68 4.08 -11.47 31.78
N LYS A 69 4.03 -12.76 32.09
CA LYS A 69 4.87 -13.39 33.10
C LYS A 69 6.17 -13.90 32.49
N GLU A 70 7.24 -13.95 33.29
CA GLU A 70 8.47 -14.61 32.90
C GLU A 70 8.21 -16.09 32.60
N GLY A 71 8.77 -16.60 31.50
CA GLY A 71 8.58 -17.97 31.02
C GLY A 71 7.28 -18.20 30.24
N GLU A 72 6.44 -17.18 30.06
CA GLU A 72 5.23 -17.28 29.24
C GLU A 72 5.57 -17.30 27.75
N LEU A 73 4.99 -18.26 27.02
CA LEU A 73 5.24 -18.42 25.59
C LEU A 73 4.57 -17.29 24.80
N LEU A 74 5.37 -16.49 24.10
CA LEU A 74 4.89 -15.37 23.28
C LEU A 74 4.83 -15.69 21.78
N GLY A 75 5.64 -16.65 21.32
CA GLY A 75 5.71 -17.05 19.92
C GLY A 75 6.74 -18.16 19.71
N LEU A 76 6.86 -18.62 18.48
CA LEU A 76 7.84 -19.63 18.06
C LEU A 76 9.05 -18.91 17.44
N CYS A 77 10.26 -19.32 17.80
CA CYS A 77 11.50 -18.84 17.18
C CYS A 77 12.14 -20.01 16.44
N GLN A 78 12.34 -19.88 15.13
CA GLN A 78 13.00 -20.88 14.30
C GLN A 78 14.32 -20.32 13.76
N GLU A 79 15.39 -21.08 13.92
CA GLU A 79 16.69 -20.80 13.33
C GLU A 79 16.60 -20.89 11.80
N VAL A 80 17.30 -20.00 11.10
CA VAL A 80 17.35 -20.00 9.64
C VAL A 80 18.79 -20.25 9.18
N ASP A 81 18.97 -21.11 8.18
CA ASP A 81 20.26 -21.32 7.54
C ASP A 81 20.62 -20.11 6.65
N HIS A 82 21.82 -19.56 6.83
CA HIS A 82 22.23 -18.29 6.21
C HIS A 82 23.46 -18.43 5.32
N GLU A 83 23.28 -18.99 4.13
CA GLU A 83 24.24 -18.82 3.02
C GLU A 83 23.89 -17.55 2.21
N TRP A 84 24.27 -16.38 2.73
CA TRP A 84 24.11 -15.13 1.98
C TRP A 84 25.32 -14.91 1.06
N HIS A 85 25.04 -14.72 -0.23
CA HIS A 85 26.01 -14.11 -1.13
C HIS A 85 26.19 -12.64 -0.71
N GLN A 86 27.40 -12.24 -0.32
CA GLN A 86 27.71 -10.85 0.04
C GLN A 86 27.31 -9.91 -1.12
N TRP A 87 26.18 -9.23 -0.98
CA TRP A 87 25.81 -8.17 -1.92
C TRP A 87 26.66 -6.94 -1.63
N LYS A 88 27.69 -6.71 -2.45
CA LYS A 88 28.42 -5.44 -2.41
C LYS A 88 27.48 -4.36 -2.93
N VAL A 89 27.08 -3.44 -2.05
CA VAL A 89 26.39 -2.22 -2.47
C VAL A 89 27.38 -1.40 -3.28
N CYS A 90 27.19 -1.35 -4.61
CA CYS A 90 28.03 -0.57 -5.52
C CYS A 90 27.98 0.92 -5.12
N LYS A 91 29.15 1.56 -5.09
CA LYS A 91 29.24 3.00 -4.82
C LYS A 91 28.69 3.76 -6.02
N ARG A 92 27.93 4.82 -5.72
CA ARG A 92 27.27 5.71 -6.68
C ARG A 92 28.25 6.26 -7.71
N SER A 93 28.21 5.74 -8.92
CA SER A 93 28.89 6.29 -10.10
C SER A 93 28.09 7.49 -10.62
N VAL A 94 28.77 8.58 -10.98
CA VAL A 94 28.13 9.70 -11.68
C VAL A 94 28.11 9.35 -13.16
N VAL A 95 26.98 8.85 -13.65
CA VAL A 95 26.79 8.58 -15.08
C VAL A 95 26.47 9.89 -15.80
N LYS A 96 27.16 10.15 -16.91
CA LYS A 96 26.93 11.32 -17.77
C LYS A 96 25.61 11.14 -18.53
N GLU A 97 24.86 12.22 -18.68
CA GLU A 97 23.68 12.26 -19.57
C GLU A 97 24.08 11.79 -20.98
N ASP A 98 23.33 10.84 -21.54
CA ASP A 98 23.50 10.30 -22.89
C ASP A 98 22.32 10.76 -23.75
N ASP A 99 22.60 11.61 -24.74
CA ASP A 99 21.62 12.29 -25.58
C ASP A 99 20.85 11.36 -26.55
N ASN A 100 21.22 10.09 -26.67
CA ASN A 100 20.64 9.16 -27.64
C ASN A 100 19.57 8.22 -27.08
N LEU A 101 19.25 8.26 -25.78
CA LEU A 101 18.18 7.43 -25.19
C LEU A 101 16.80 8.10 -25.37
N PRO A 102 15.72 7.34 -25.64
CA PRO A 102 14.37 7.92 -25.65
C PRO A 102 14.02 8.55 -24.28
N ASP A 103 13.38 9.72 -24.32
CA ASP A 103 13.10 10.55 -23.13
C ASP A 103 12.38 9.77 -22.02
N HIS A 104 11.44 8.90 -22.37
CA HIS A 104 10.60 8.17 -21.41
C HIS A 104 11.34 7.06 -20.66
N VAL A 105 12.47 6.55 -21.18
CA VAL A 105 13.31 5.56 -20.49
C VAL A 105 14.54 6.17 -19.82
N HIS A 106 14.80 7.47 -20.05
CA HIS A 106 16.00 8.14 -19.56
C HIS A 106 16.10 8.16 -18.02
N ASP A 107 15.00 8.47 -17.31
CA ASP A 107 14.97 8.42 -15.84
C ASP A 107 15.27 7.01 -15.31
N LEU A 108 14.67 5.99 -15.94
CA LEU A 108 14.88 4.60 -15.56
C LEU A 108 16.35 4.19 -15.74
N PHE A 109 16.97 4.60 -16.85
CA PHE A 109 18.39 4.37 -17.11
C PHE A 109 19.26 5.03 -16.03
N LEU A 110 19.09 6.33 -15.77
CA LEU A 110 19.88 7.08 -14.79
C LEU A 110 19.77 6.49 -13.38
N ARG A 111 18.57 6.06 -12.99
CA ARG A 111 18.35 5.42 -11.68
C ARG A 111 18.97 4.04 -11.59
N SER A 112 18.85 3.24 -12.65
CA SER A 112 19.40 1.87 -12.70
C SER A 112 20.92 1.88 -12.68
N CYS A 113 21.54 2.84 -13.36
CA CYS A 113 22.99 3.00 -13.42
C CYS A 113 23.67 3.34 -12.08
N GLN A 114 22.92 3.78 -11.06
CA GLN A 114 23.51 4.16 -9.76
C GLN A 114 24.19 2.99 -9.03
N CYS A 115 23.80 1.75 -9.36
CA CYS A 115 24.27 0.53 -8.71
C CYS A 115 25.06 -0.40 -9.66
N LEU A 116 25.42 0.09 -10.85
CA LEU A 116 26.08 -0.70 -11.89
C LEU A 116 27.54 -0.28 -12.08
N ASP A 117 28.36 -1.24 -12.52
CA ASP A 117 29.72 -0.96 -12.99
C ASP A 117 29.73 -0.50 -14.45
N ASP A 118 30.84 0.10 -14.90
CA ASP A 118 30.96 0.64 -16.26
C ASP A 118 30.76 -0.42 -17.35
N SER A 119 31.02 -1.70 -17.05
CA SER A 119 30.83 -2.81 -17.99
C SER A 119 29.36 -3.22 -18.15
N GLN A 120 28.54 -2.97 -17.14
CA GLN A 120 27.11 -3.26 -17.09
C GLN A 120 26.23 -2.14 -17.65
N VAL A 121 26.74 -0.90 -17.67
CA VAL A 121 26.00 0.26 -18.18
C VAL A 121 25.70 0.12 -19.68
N SER A 122 26.66 -0.36 -20.49
CA SER A 122 26.46 -0.50 -21.93
C SER A 122 25.40 -1.56 -22.31
N PRO A 123 25.42 -2.79 -21.75
CA PRO A 123 24.34 -3.75 -21.98
C PRO A 123 22.96 -3.28 -21.52
N LEU A 124 22.87 -2.58 -20.38
CA LEU A 124 21.61 -2.01 -19.92
C LEU A 124 21.06 -0.99 -20.93
N ARG A 125 21.93 -0.14 -21.46
CA ARG A 125 21.55 0.86 -22.47
C ARG A 125 20.98 0.21 -23.72
N GLU A 126 21.67 -0.79 -24.26
CA GLU A 126 21.22 -1.52 -25.45
C GLU A 126 19.87 -2.19 -25.21
N LEU A 127 19.68 -2.81 -24.05
CA LEU A 127 18.42 -3.43 -23.66
C LEU A 127 17.26 -2.41 -23.57
N LEU A 128 17.50 -1.25 -22.95
CA LEU A 128 16.47 -0.21 -22.82
C LEU A 128 16.14 0.43 -24.17
N MET A 129 17.10 0.51 -25.10
CA MET A 129 16.84 0.94 -26.47
C MET A 129 16.03 -0.11 -27.25
N GLU A 130 16.38 -1.39 -27.12
CA GLU A 130 15.69 -2.49 -27.81
C GLU A 130 14.22 -2.61 -27.38
N PHE A 131 13.95 -2.49 -26.08
CA PHE A 131 12.61 -2.65 -25.49
C PHE A 131 11.98 -1.33 -25.06
N ALA A 132 12.39 -0.21 -25.66
CA ALA A 132 11.88 1.12 -25.33
C ALA A 132 10.36 1.21 -25.53
N ASP A 133 9.81 0.46 -26.48
CA ASP A 133 8.38 0.40 -26.83
C ASP A 133 7.50 -0.31 -25.79
N ILE A 134 8.08 -1.18 -24.95
CA ILE A 134 7.36 -1.84 -23.84
C ILE A 134 7.02 -0.84 -22.73
N PHE A 135 7.84 0.22 -22.58
CA PHE A 135 7.63 1.22 -21.54
C PHE A 135 6.65 2.29 -22.01
N SER A 136 5.62 2.50 -21.20
CA SER A 136 4.64 3.57 -21.41
C SER A 136 5.32 4.92 -21.51
N THR A 137 5.01 5.66 -22.57
CA THR A 137 5.53 7.02 -22.83
C THR A 137 4.82 8.10 -22.02
N SER A 138 3.61 7.81 -21.53
CA SER A 138 2.80 8.73 -20.71
C SER A 138 1.69 7.98 -19.97
N ASP A 139 1.10 8.60 -18.93
CA ASP A 139 -0.04 8.03 -18.17
C ASP A 139 -1.23 7.56 -19.03
N LEU A 140 -1.35 8.02 -20.28
CA LEU A 140 -2.43 7.67 -21.21
C LEU A 140 -1.99 6.69 -22.30
N ASP A 141 -0.73 6.28 -22.31
CA ASP A 141 -0.19 5.23 -23.19
C ASP A 141 -0.47 3.86 -22.53
N LEU A 142 -1.74 3.47 -22.60
CA LEU A 142 -2.28 2.28 -21.94
C LEU A 142 -2.15 1.01 -22.79
N GLY A 143 -1.73 1.13 -24.05
CA GLY A 143 -1.78 0.05 -25.03
C GLY A 143 -3.22 -0.43 -25.34
N CYS A 144 -3.32 -1.41 -26.24
CA CYS A 144 -4.58 -2.11 -26.54
C CYS A 144 -4.24 -3.52 -27.04
N THR A 145 -5.04 -4.52 -26.65
CA THR A 145 -4.94 -5.89 -27.18
C THR A 145 -6.28 -6.31 -27.76
N ASP A 146 -6.24 -6.97 -28.91
CA ASP A 146 -7.37 -7.55 -29.62
C ASP A 146 -7.61 -9.03 -29.26
N MET A 147 -6.73 -9.63 -28.45
CA MET A 147 -6.81 -11.05 -28.09
C MET A 147 -7.99 -11.39 -27.18
N VAL A 148 -8.41 -10.45 -26.33
CA VAL A 148 -9.47 -10.66 -25.33
C VAL A 148 -10.33 -9.41 -25.21
N GLU A 149 -11.64 -9.57 -25.39
CA GLU A 149 -12.62 -8.54 -25.08
C GLU A 149 -13.25 -8.80 -23.71
N HIS A 150 -13.26 -7.79 -22.84
CA HIS A 150 -13.91 -7.89 -21.53
C HIS A 150 -15.41 -7.61 -21.65
N SER A 151 -16.23 -8.58 -21.27
CA SER A 151 -17.69 -8.42 -21.14
C SER A 151 -18.09 -8.30 -19.67
N ILE A 152 -18.95 -7.33 -19.36
CA ILE A 152 -19.52 -7.12 -18.04
C ILE A 152 -20.93 -7.71 -18.04
N ASP A 153 -21.12 -8.82 -17.32
CA ASP A 153 -22.45 -9.41 -17.11
C ASP A 153 -23.23 -8.61 -16.06
N THR A 154 -24.26 -7.91 -16.51
CA THR A 154 -25.15 -7.12 -15.63
C THR A 154 -26.29 -7.93 -15.03
N GLY A 155 -26.41 -9.23 -15.34
CA GLY A 155 -27.52 -10.08 -14.93
C GLY A 155 -28.88 -9.48 -15.28
N ASP A 156 -29.84 -9.57 -14.36
CA ASP A 156 -31.19 -9.02 -14.53
C ASP A 156 -31.30 -7.51 -14.24
N HIS A 157 -30.17 -6.80 -14.07
CA HIS A 157 -30.21 -5.40 -13.65
C HIS A 157 -30.65 -4.46 -14.77
N ARG A 158 -31.60 -3.57 -14.47
CA ARG A 158 -32.09 -2.56 -15.43
C ARG A 158 -31.08 -1.42 -15.60
N PRO A 159 -31.02 -0.75 -16.77
CA PRO A 159 -30.12 0.38 -16.97
C PRO A 159 -30.34 1.51 -15.95
N ILE A 160 -29.24 2.00 -15.37
CA ILE A 160 -29.22 3.16 -14.48
C ILE A 160 -28.79 4.39 -15.28
N LYS A 161 -29.64 5.41 -15.34
CA LYS A 161 -29.36 6.68 -16.02
C LYS A 161 -29.29 7.83 -15.03
N GLN A 162 -28.08 8.22 -14.64
CA GLN A 162 -27.85 9.37 -13.78
C GLN A 162 -27.71 10.66 -14.60
N PRO A 163 -28.26 11.79 -14.13
CA PRO A 163 -28.04 13.09 -14.76
C PRO A 163 -26.60 13.57 -14.55
N ALA A 164 -26.07 14.32 -15.52
CA ALA A 164 -24.77 14.98 -15.38
C ALA A 164 -24.81 16.01 -14.24
N ARG A 165 -23.69 16.13 -13.52
CA ARG A 165 -23.53 17.13 -12.45
C ARG A 165 -23.52 18.53 -13.06
N ARG A 166 -24.14 19.49 -12.36
CA ARG A 166 -23.98 20.92 -12.70
C ARG A 166 -22.54 21.35 -12.38
N MET A 167 -21.92 22.05 -13.31
CA MET A 167 -20.55 22.57 -13.18
C MET A 167 -20.52 24.04 -13.56
N ALA A 168 -19.61 24.79 -12.94
CA ALA A 168 -19.35 26.17 -13.33
C ALA A 168 -18.74 26.23 -14.75
N PRO A 169 -18.87 27.34 -15.50
CA PRO A 169 -18.34 27.45 -16.85
C PRO A 169 -16.84 27.15 -16.97
N ALA A 170 -16.03 27.57 -15.98
CA ALA A 170 -14.60 27.26 -15.96
C ALA A 170 -14.32 25.76 -15.82
N GLN A 171 -15.08 25.04 -14.98
CA GLN A 171 -14.95 23.60 -14.82
C GLN A 171 -15.39 22.84 -16.08
N TRP A 172 -16.40 23.35 -16.79
CA TRP A 172 -16.81 22.79 -18.09
C TRP A 172 -15.69 22.87 -19.13
N GLN A 173 -14.99 23.99 -19.22
CA GLN A 173 -13.87 24.15 -20.15
C GLN A 173 -12.75 23.14 -19.87
N GLU A 174 -12.44 22.94 -18.58
CA GLU A 174 -11.42 21.97 -18.15
C GLU A 174 -11.87 20.53 -18.41
N MET A 175 -13.13 20.19 -18.12
CA MET A 175 -13.70 18.89 -18.47
C MET A 175 -13.58 18.60 -19.97
N GLU A 176 -13.90 19.57 -20.83
CA GLU A 176 -13.82 19.39 -22.29
C GLU A 176 -12.37 19.22 -22.77
N LYS A 177 -11.40 19.91 -22.16
CA LYS A 177 -9.97 19.68 -22.45
C LYS A 177 -9.56 18.25 -22.08
N VAL A 178 -9.93 17.78 -20.89
CA VAL A 178 -9.61 16.42 -20.42
C VAL A 178 -10.27 15.38 -21.32
N LYS A 179 -11.56 15.53 -21.64
CA LYS A 179 -12.26 14.64 -22.59
C LYS A 179 -11.57 14.59 -23.95
N LYS A 180 -11.18 15.75 -24.49
CA LYS A 180 -10.52 15.83 -25.81
C LYS A 180 -9.20 15.05 -25.78
N ASN A 181 -8.41 15.20 -24.73
CA ASN A 181 -7.14 14.49 -24.56
C ASN A 181 -7.34 12.97 -24.46
N ILE A 182 -8.19 12.51 -23.54
CA ILE A 182 -8.45 11.07 -23.33
C ILE A 182 -9.07 10.44 -24.59
N ARG A 183 -9.89 11.18 -25.33
CA ARG A 183 -10.45 10.74 -26.62
C ARG A 183 -9.40 10.67 -27.73
N SER A 184 -8.48 11.63 -27.83
CA SER A 184 -7.41 11.57 -28.85
C SER A 184 -6.44 10.41 -28.61
N GLN A 185 -6.31 9.96 -27.37
CA GLN A 185 -5.52 8.77 -26.99
C GLN A 185 -6.31 7.45 -27.15
N GLY A 186 -7.54 7.48 -27.66
CA GLY A 186 -8.33 6.27 -27.90
C GLY A 186 -8.93 5.61 -26.65
N VAL A 187 -8.76 6.21 -25.46
CA VAL A 187 -9.24 5.64 -24.19
C VAL A 187 -10.76 5.74 -24.05
N ILE A 188 -11.39 6.74 -24.68
CA ILE A 188 -12.86 6.89 -24.71
C ILE A 188 -13.37 7.18 -26.12
N GLU A 189 -14.61 6.78 -26.36
CA GLU A 189 -15.34 7.08 -27.59
C GLU A 189 -16.75 7.63 -27.31
N LYS A 190 -17.40 8.13 -28.37
CA LYS A 190 -18.79 8.56 -28.25
C LYS A 190 -19.70 7.33 -28.30
N SER A 191 -20.58 7.19 -27.33
CA SER A 191 -21.58 6.13 -27.30
C SER A 191 -22.98 6.69 -27.00
N SER A 192 -24.00 5.91 -27.36
CA SER A 192 -25.40 6.17 -27.00
C SER A 192 -25.89 4.99 -26.16
N SER A 193 -25.91 5.15 -24.84
CA SER A 193 -26.20 4.07 -23.89
C SER A 193 -27.41 4.41 -23.02
N PRO A 194 -28.26 3.41 -22.67
CA PRO A 194 -29.25 3.58 -21.62
C PRO A 194 -28.63 3.68 -20.22
N TRP A 195 -27.34 3.35 -20.08
CA TRP A 195 -26.54 3.50 -18.87
C TRP A 195 -25.82 4.84 -18.85
N THR A 196 -25.84 5.55 -17.72
CA THR A 196 -25.09 6.80 -17.53
C THR A 196 -24.72 6.96 -16.06
N SER A 197 -23.44 7.26 -15.80
CA SER A 197 -22.93 7.60 -14.47
C SER A 197 -22.47 9.04 -14.43
N ALA A 198 -22.71 9.71 -13.30
CA ALA A 198 -22.28 11.08 -13.10
C ALA A 198 -20.75 11.17 -12.91
N VAL A 199 -20.06 11.85 -13.83
CA VAL A 199 -18.62 12.10 -13.78
C VAL A 199 -18.33 13.35 -12.94
N VAL A 200 -17.24 13.31 -12.18
CA VAL A 200 -16.73 14.42 -11.37
C VAL A 200 -15.32 14.77 -11.83
N LEU A 201 -15.02 16.07 -11.85
CA LEU A 201 -13.70 16.60 -12.17
C LEU A 201 -12.91 16.77 -10.86
N VAL A 202 -11.77 16.11 -10.76
CA VAL A 202 -10.89 16.13 -9.58
C VAL A 202 -9.55 16.73 -9.96
N ARG A 203 -8.98 17.52 -9.05
CA ARG A 203 -7.64 18.10 -9.19
C ARG A 203 -6.60 17.16 -8.57
N LYS A 204 -5.62 16.73 -9.36
CA LYS A 204 -4.46 15.92 -8.90
C LYS A 204 -3.40 16.80 -8.23
N LYS A 205 -2.42 16.16 -7.56
CA LYS A 205 -1.24 16.80 -6.92
C LYS A 205 -0.52 17.80 -7.80
N ASP A 206 -0.21 17.34 -9.00
CA ASP A 206 0.56 18.04 -10.02
C ASP A 206 -0.21 19.24 -10.60
N GLY A 207 -1.44 19.48 -10.12
CA GLY A 207 -2.31 20.55 -10.57
C GLY A 207 -3.15 20.18 -11.80
N SER A 208 -2.93 19.00 -12.39
CA SER A 208 -3.74 18.49 -13.50
C SER A 208 -5.14 18.10 -13.05
N GLN A 209 -6.04 17.89 -14.00
CA GLN A 209 -7.42 17.50 -13.73
C GLN A 209 -7.72 16.14 -14.35
N ALA A 210 -8.50 15.34 -13.62
CA ALA A 210 -8.93 14.01 -14.04
C ALA A 210 -10.45 13.84 -13.90
N LEU A 211 -11.01 13.00 -14.75
CA LEU A 211 -12.40 12.60 -14.68
C LEU A 211 -12.51 11.31 -13.87
N VAL A 212 -13.35 11.30 -12.84
CA VAL A 212 -13.62 10.13 -12.01
C VAL A 212 -15.13 9.90 -11.88
N SER A 213 -15.54 8.66 -11.66
CA SER A 213 -16.91 8.37 -11.24
C SER A 213 -17.07 8.70 -9.75
N SER A 214 -18.24 9.19 -9.36
CA SER A 214 -18.55 9.34 -7.93
C SER A 214 -18.57 7.95 -7.30
N PRO A 215 -17.79 7.69 -6.24
CA PRO A 215 -17.90 6.43 -5.52
C PRO A 215 -19.32 6.30 -4.95
N VAL A 216 -19.95 5.15 -5.17
CA VAL A 216 -21.28 4.84 -4.63
C VAL A 216 -21.07 3.92 -3.44
N PHE A 217 -21.19 4.48 -2.23
CA PHE A 217 -21.10 3.70 -1.00
C PHE A 217 -22.50 3.27 -0.56
N PRO A 218 -22.75 1.97 -0.34
CA PRO A 218 -23.95 1.53 0.36
C PRO A 218 -23.90 1.95 1.83
N TYR A 219 -25.08 2.09 2.43
CA TYR A 219 -25.17 2.35 3.87
C TYR A 219 -24.60 1.16 4.66
N PRO A 220 -23.78 1.42 5.70
CA PRO A 220 -23.25 0.35 6.54
C PRO A 220 -24.38 -0.35 7.29
N ASP A 221 -24.37 -1.68 7.25
CA ASP A 221 -25.26 -2.50 8.07
C ASP A 221 -24.59 -2.75 9.42
N GLN A 222 -25.07 -2.10 10.47
CA GLN A 222 -24.50 -2.22 11.82
C GLN A 222 -24.63 -3.64 12.41
N SER A 223 -25.45 -4.51 11.81
CA SER A 223 -25.62 -5.91 12.24
C SER A 223 -24.57 -6.86 11.66
N GLN A 224 -23.84 -6.42 10.62
CA GLN A 224 -22.83 -7.24 9.92
C GLN A 224 -21.41 -6.87 10.35
N PRO A 225 -20.47 -7.83 10.37
CA PRO A 225 -19.08 -7.54 10.69
C PRO A 225 -18.46 -6.62 9.64
N PHE A 226 -17.64 -5.69 10.10
CA PHE A 226 -16.78 -4.88 9.24
C PHE A 226 -15.46 -5.60 8.97
N ILE A 227 -14.99 -5.50 7.74
CA ILE A 227 -13.66 -5.90 7.29
C ILE A 227 -12.83 -4.62 7.16
N LEU A 228 -11.62 -4.64 7.71
CA LEU A 228 -10.70 -3.51 7.67
C LEU A 228 -9.38 -3.97 7.09
N ASP A 229 -9.11 -3.57 5.86
CA ASP A 229 -7.83 -3.79 5.19
C ASP A 229 -6.99 -2.54 5.30
N CYS A 230 -5.75 -2.64 5.76
CA CYS A 230 -4.86 -1.50 5.91
C CYS A 230 -3.57 -1.70 5.11
N ASN A 231 -3.05 -0.59 4.59
CA ASN A 231 -1.75 -0.55 3.95
C ASN A 231 -0.91 0.62 4.49
N ALA A 232 0.38 0.56 4.22
CA ALA A 232 1.31 1.63 4.53
C ALA A 232 2.35 1.82 3.43
N SER A 233 2.81 3.06 3.30
CA SER A 233 3.94 3.47 2.47
C SER A 233 4.90 4.33 3.30
N ASN A 234 6.03 4.72 2.70
CA ASN A 234 6.95 5.66 3.34
C ASN A 234 6.38 7.07 3.55
N HIS A 235 5.23 7.38 2.95
CA HIS A 235 4.65 8.72 2.95
C HIS A 235 3.28 8.81 3.63
N GLY A 236 2.55 7.70 3.70
CA GLY A 236 1.16 7.68 4.12
C GLY A 236 0.70 6.29 4.53
N ILE A 237 -0.40 6.26 5.26
CA ILE A 237 -1.13 5.06 5.66
C ILE A 237 -2.54 5.13 5.09
N GLY A 238 -3.13 3.99 4.81
CA GLY A 238 -4.49 3.89 4.30
C GLY A 238 -5.21 2.69 4.88
N CYS A 239 -6.54 2.76 4.96
CA CYS A 239 -7.39 1.60 5.21
C CYS A 239 -8.67 1.66 4.37
N VAL A 240 -9.18 0.49 4.00
CA VAL A 240 -10.48 0.28 3.39
C VAL A 240 -11.37 -0.38 4.44
N LEU A 241 -12.54 0.21 4.69
CA LEU A 241 -13.58 -0.39 5.50
C LEU A 241 -14.65 -0.96 4.57
N SER A 242 -14.89 -2.26 4.66
CA SER A 242 -15.81 -3.02 3.79
C SER A 242 -16.71 -3.94 4.59
N GLN A 243 -17.76 -4.46 3.95
CA GLN A 243 -18.67 -5.46 4.49
C GLN A 243 -19.01 -6.49 3.41
N LYS A 244 -19.43 -7.69 3.83
CA LYS A 244 -19.92 -8.72 2.92
C LYS A 244 -21.44 -8.76 2.90
N LYS A 245 -22.01 -8.91 1.70
CA LYS A 245 -23.43 -9.24 1.50
C LYS A 245 -23.52 -10.44 0.57
N GLY A 246 -23.81 -11.61 1.15
CA GLY A 246 -23.58 -12.89 0.48
C GLY A 246 -22.08 -13.12 0.26
N ASP A 247 -21.71 -13.56 -0.95
CA ASP A 247 -20.31 -13.83 -1.30
C ASP A 247 -19.56 -12.59 -1.82
N GLN A 248 -20.23 -11.44 -1.94
CA GLN A 248 -19.65 -10.22 -2.48
C GLN A 248 -19.28 -9.23 -1.37
N GLU A 249 -18.06 -8.71 -1.46
CA GLU A 249 -17.57 -7.65 -0.60
C GLU A 249 -17.80 -6.29 -1.24
N TYR A 250 -18.28 -5.34 -0.45
CA TYR A 250 -18.51 -3.97 -0.87
C TYR A 250 -17.84 -2.99 0.09
N VAL A 251 -17.32 -1.90 -0.47
CA VAL A 251 -16.66 -0.86 0.32
C VAL A 251 -17.69 0.05 0.96
N VAL A 252 -17.50 0.32 2.26
CA VAL A 252 -18.30 1.25 3.06
C VAL A 252 -17.60 2.60 3.16
N ALA A 253 -16.29 2.61 3.41
CA ALA A 253 -15.52 3.83 3.58
C ALA A 253 -14.03 3.61 3.29
N TYR A 254 -13.33 4.72 3.04
CA TYR A 254 -11.88 4.76 2.99
C TYR A 254 -11.34 5.65 4.10
N TYR A 255 -10.14 5.32 4.59
CA TYR A 255 -9.35 6.15 5.48
C TYR A 255 -7.97 6.34 4.86
N GLY A 256 -7.48 7.57 4.86
CA GLY A 256 -6.10 7.90 4.49
C GLY A 256 -5.48 8.80 5.54
N LYS A 257 -4.15 8.80 5.64
CA LYS A 257 -3.43 9.84 6.39
C LYS A 257 -1.99 9.95 5.91
N LYS A 258 -1.55 11.17 5.65
CA LYS A 258 -0.13 11.48 5.43
C LYS A 258 0.64 11.33 6.74
N LEU A 259 1.79 10.66 6.68
CA LEU A 259 2.66 10.51 7.84
C LEU A 259 3.42 11.82 8.10
N SER A 260 3.42 12.24 9.36
CA SER A 260 4.28 13.31 9.86
C SER A 260 5.76 12.91 9.76
N PRO A 261 6.71 13.86 9.75
CA PRO A 261 8.13 13.53 9.65
C PRO A 261 8.61 12.49 10.68
N PRO A 262 8.19 12.54 11.97
CA PRO A 262 8.50 11.47 12.92
C PRO A 262 7.88 10.11 12.57
N GLU A 263 6.61 10.08 12.14
CA GLU A 263 5.91 8.83 11.80
C GLU A 263 6.49 8.15 10.55
N ARG A 264 7.15 8.90 9.65
CA ARG A 264 7.84 8.31 8.48
C ARG A 264 9.01 7.42 8.86
N ASN A 265 9.60 7.64 10.03
CA ASN A 265 10.71 6.84 10.55
C ASN A 265 10.24 5.50 11.15
N TYR A 266 8.93 5.26 11.23
CA TYR A 266 8.39 3.97 11.65
C TYR A 266 8.67 2.90 10.59
N CYS A 267 8.99 1.67 11.02
CA CYS A 267 9.02 0.54 10.10
C CYS A 267 7.62 0.26 9.53
N VAL A 268 7.55 -0.46 8.40
CA VAL A 268 6.29 -0.73 7.68
C VAL A 268 5.23 -1.32 8.61
N THR A 269 5.58 -2.31 9.44
CA THR A 269 4.68 -2.92 10.43
C THR A 269 4.08 -1.91 11.40
N ARG A 270 4.90 -0.97 11.90
CA ARG A 270 4.41 0.10 12.80
C ARG A 270 3.51 1.08 12.06
N LYS A 271 3.76 1.34 10.77
CA LYS A 271 2.90 2.20 9.95
C LYS A 271 1.56 1.52 9.64
N GLU A 272 1.54 0.24 9.27
CA GLU A 272 0.30 -0.52 9.05
C GLU A 272 -0.54 -0.58 10.32
N LEU A 273 0.09 -0.81 11.47
CA LEU A 273 -0.61 -0.81 12.74
C LEU A 273 -1.13 0.59 13.11
N LEU A 274 -0.35 1.64 12.84
CA LEU A 274 -0.82 3.02 12.98
C LEU A 274 -2.07 3.28 12.12
N ALA A 275 -2.15 2.67 10.93
CA ALA A 275 -3.33 2.74 10.07
C ALA A 275 -4.57 2.15 10.77
N VAL A 276 -4.43 0.97 11.41
CA VAL A 276 -5.51 0.32 12.18
C VAL A 276 -5.97 1.19 13.35
N VAL A 277 -5.03 1.79 14.09
CA VAL A 277 -5.38 2.66 15.23
C VAL A 277 -6.09 3.93 14.76
N LYS A 278 -5.51 4.59 13.76
CA LYS A 278 -6.00 5.89 13.30
C LYS A 278 -7.36 5.79 12.61
N SER A 279 -7.60 4.70 11.88
CA SER A 279 -8.90 4.44 11.24
C SER A 279 -10.03 4.16 12.24
N ARG A 280 -9.74 3.58 13.42
CA ARG A 280 -10.75 3.35 14.48
C ARG A 280 -11.04 4.58 15.34
N SER A 281 -10.06 5.47 15.50
CA SER A 281 -10.10 6.55 16.49
C SER A 281 -10.92 7.78 16.06
N GLY A 282 -11.69 7.69 14.97
CA GLY A 282 -12.49 8.80 14.47
C GLY A 282 -11.67 9.98 13.94
N GLY A 283 -10.42 9.75 13.52
CA GLY A 283 -9.69 10.76 12.75
C GLY A 283 -10.43 10.99 11.45
N ASP A 284 -10.64 12.26 11.06
CA ASP A 284 -11.41 12.73 9.92
C ASP A 284 -11.61 11.64 8.86
N TYR A 285 -12.75 10.94 8.96
CA TYR A 285 -13.25 10.12 7.86
C TYR A 285 -13.62 11.11 6.77
N THR A 286 -12.64 11.53 5.99
CA THR A 286 -12.96 12.32 4.83
C THR A 286 -13.60 11.35 3.85
N THR A 287 -14.86 11.63 3.53
CA THR A 287 -15.44 11.27 2.23
C THR A 287 -14.61 11.84 1.06
N ASP A 288 -13.62 12.68 1.39
CA ASP A 288 -12.74 13.42 0.51
C ASP A 288 -11.28 12.92 0.52
N TYR A 289 -11.03 11.63 0.77
CA TYR A 289 -9.76 11.00 0.36
C TYR A 289 -9.75 10.67 -1.14
N TRP A 290 -10.05 11.68 -1.97
CA TRP A 290 -9.31 11.87 -3.23
C TRP A 290 -8.27 12.93 -2.98
N GLY A 291 -7.26 12.56 -2.19
CA GLY A 291 -6.16 13.42 -1.84
C GLY A 291 -5.03 12.57 -1.32
N TYR A 292 -3.97 12.43 -2.08
CA TYR A 292 -3.05 13.54 -2.03
C TYR A 292 -2.57 13.81 -3.40
#